data_AF-A0A7X7WJ57-F1
#
_entry.id   AF-A0A7X7WJ57-F1
#
_cell.length_a   1.000
_cell.length_b   1.000
_cell.length_c   1.000
_cell.angle_alpha   90.00
_cell.angle_beta   90.00
_cell.angle_gamma   90.00
#
_symmetry.space_group_name_H-M   'P 1'
#
loop_
_entity.id
_entity.type
_entity.pdbx_description
1 polymer ?
#
loop_
_entity_poly.entity_id
_entity_poly.type
_entity_poly.pdbx_seq_one_letter_code
_entity_poly.pdbx_strand_id
1 'polypeptide(L)'
;MVKNKKILIIDDVFQIRHNLTQFFSESGYFAFNANCGMNGLEICEKITPDLIILDYNLRDMDCFQFLERLRKYENNLKDVVQVNNIPVIIISGYLSEDKIRPVAKKFGISGFLHKPLNLTELLREAELVLGEKKKYSMEMTRDIIVVDSELRTAKFIAGYLGQFNFNITICLGPYDFMEMVSEVKPDLVIFDCFMNLERIEKFDLYEMVKKANPKAKIFLTSFCPKCKLLSTFKYLGFDRLFSKPIDLMTLESEVLDLLKKSPTPQKTGTPEINIQELCQSLPTDIAKS
;
A
#
# COMPACT_ATOMS: atom_id res chain seq x y z
N MET A 1 18.31 -7.50 -9.63
CA MET A 1 19.35 -8.30 -8.94
C MET A 1 18.72 -9.60 -8.53
N VAL A 2 19.36 -10.74 -8.81
CA VAL A 2 18.92 -12.05 -8.31
C VAL A 2 19.25 -12.12 -6.82
N LYS A 3 18.26 -12.44 -5.99
CA LYS A 3 18.38 -12.63 -4.54
C LYS A 3 18.79 -14.08 -4.28
N ASN A 4 19.83 -14.30 -3.48
CA ASN A 4 20.32 -15.65 -3.16
C ASN A 4 19.50 -16.32 -2.02
N LYS A 5 18.18 -16.10 -2.00
CA LYS A 5 17.27 -16.55 -0.95
C LYS A 5 16.27 -17.56 -1.51
N LYS A 6 16.07 -18.67 -0.79
CA LYS A 6 15.18 -19.76 -1.17
C LYS A 6 13.85 -19.62 -0.44
N ILE A 7 12.75 -19.60 -1.19
CA ILE A 7 11.39 -19.53 -0.62
C ILE A 7 10.67 -20.83 -0.97
N LEU A 8 10.09 -21.49 0.03
CA LEU A 8 9.24 -22.66 -0.19
C LEU A 8 7.77 -22.28 -0.01
N ILE A 9 6.96 -22.53 -1.04
CA ILE A 9 5.52 -22.26 -1.04
C ILE A 9 4.75 -23.58 -0.94
N ILE A 10 3.90 -23.71 0.07
CA ILE A 10 3.14 -24.94 0.35
C ILE A 10 1.65 -24.60 0.35
N ASP A 11 0.95 -25.01 -0.70
CA ASP A 11 -0.49 -24.80 -0.89
C ASP A 11 -1.01 -25.92 -1.79
N ASP A 12 -2.17 -26.48 -1.48
CA ASP A 12 -2.76 -27.60 -2.23
C ASP A 12 -3.42 -27.14 -3.56
N VAL A 13 -3.81 -25.88 -3.65
CA VAL A 13 -4.39 -25.26 -4.84
C VAL A 13 -3.29 -24.94 -5.85
N PHE A 14 -3.28 -25.66 -6.98
CA PHE A 14 -2.28 -25.49 -8.04
C PHE A 14 -2.13 -24.04 -8.50
N GLN A 15 -3.24 -23.34 -8.74
CA GLN A 15 -3.23 -21.96 -9.26
C GLN A 15 -2.57 -20.99 -8.27
N ILE A 16 -2.88 -21.08 -6.98
CA ILE A 16 -2.28 -20.22 -5.95
C ILE A 16 -0.78 -20.51 -5.87
N ARG A 17 -0.42 -21.79 -5.71
CA ARG A 17 0.97 -22.23 -5.64
C ARG A 17 1.79 -21.80 -6.86
N HIS A 18 1.25 -21.98 -8.07
CA HIS A 18 1.92 -21.62 -9.32
C HIS A 18 2.13 -20.10 -9.43
N ASN A 19 1.08 -19.31 -9.20
CA ASN A 19 1.14 -17.85 -9.26
C ASN A 19 2.15 -17.28 -8.26
N LEU A 20 2.15 -17.77 -7.01
CA LEU A 20 3.11 -17.35 -6.00
C LEU A 20 4.54 -17.74 -6.38
N THR A 21 4.76 -18.94 -6.92
CA THR A 21 6.10 -19.39 -7.36
C THR A 21 6.63 -18.48 -8.45
N GLN A 22 5.81 -18.15 -9.45
CA GLN A 22 6.19 -17.25 -10.53
C GLN A 22 6.49 -15.85 -9.98
N PHE A 23 5.60 -15.28 -9.18
CA PHE A 23 5.75 -13.95 -8.60
C PHE A 23 7.05 -13.78 -7.79
N PHE A 24 7.39 -14.75 -6.93
CA PHE A 24 8.63 -14.69 -6.16
C PHE A 24 9.87 -14.92 -7.03
N SER A 25 9.77 -15.76 -8.06
CA SER A 25 10.86 -15.94 -9.03
C SER A 25 11.14 -14.66 -9.82
N GLU A 26 10.11 -13.98 -10.30
CA GLU A 26 10.20 -12.68 -10.98
C GLU A 26 10.74 -11.58 -10.04
N SER A 27 10.42 -11.67 -8.75
CA SER A 27 10.96 -10.81 -7.69
C SER A 27 12.42 -11.12 -7.32
N GLY A 28 13.04 -12.10 -8.00
CA GLY A 28 14.44 -12.44 -7.92
C GLY A 28 14.79 -13.54 -6.93
N TYR A 29 13.83 -14.21 -6.31
CA TYR A 29 14.06 -15.30 -5.35
C TYR A 29 14.17 -16.66 -6.05
N PHE A 30 14.78 -17.64 -5.35
CA PHE A 30 14.70 -19.04 -5.73
C PHE A 30 13.43 -19.65 -5.13
N ALA A 31 12.33 -19.61 -5.87
CA ALA A 31 11.05 -20.14 -5.41
C ALA A 31 10.91 -21.65 -5.70
N PHE A 32 10.59 -22.41 -4.65
CA PHE A 32 10.23 -23.82 -4.67
C PHE A 32 8.78 -23.96 -4.27
N ASN A 33 8.14 -25.07 -4.67
CA ASN A 33 6.77 -25.31 -4.29
C ASN A 33 6.48 -26.76 -3.93
N ALA A 34 5.50 -26.94 -3.06
CA ALA A 34 5.00 -28.23 -2.60
C ALA A 34 3.46 -28.26 -2.66
N ASN A 35 2.89 -29.37 -3.08
CA ASN A 35 1.44 -29.51 -3.23
C ASN A 35 0.73 -30.06 -1.97
N CYS A 36 1.48 -30.43 -0.94
CA CYS A 36 0.96 -30.92 0.34
C CYS A 36 2.05 -30.86 1.42
N GLY A 37 1.67 -31.09 2.68
CA GLY A 37 2.56 -30.97 3.83
C GLY A 37 3.70 -31.98 3.79
N MET A 38 3.42 -33.24 3.47
CA MET A 38 4.47 -34.27 3.35
C MET A 38 5.48 -33.93 2.25
N ASN A 39 5.01 -33.49 1.09
CA ASN A 39 5.90 -33.06 0.01
C ASN A 39 6.73 -31.83 0.41
N GLY A 40 6.15 -30.91 1.19
CA GLY A 40 6.87 -29.77 1.75
C GLY A 40 7.99 -30.19 2.71
N LEU A 41 7.72 -31.19 3.57
CA LEU A 41 8.73 -31.76 4.48
C LEU A 41 9.88 -32.42 3.70
N GLU A 42 9.57 -33.24 2.68
CA GLU A 42 10.58 -33.86 1.81
C GLU A 42 11.45 -32.82 1.09
N ILE A 43 10.87 -31.68 0.70
CA ILE A 43 11.63 -30.58 0.08
C ILE A 43 12.52 -29.92 1.13
N CYS A 44 12.02 -29.66 2.34
CA CYS A 44 12.82 -29.14 3.46
C CYS A 44 13.99 -30.06 3.89
N GLU A 45 13.93 -31.36 3.56
CA GLU A 45 15.06 -32.28 3.76
C GLU A 45 16.15 -32.10 2.70
N LYS A 46 15.77 -31.77 1.47
CA LYS A 46 16.68 -31.64 0.32
C LYS A 46 17.26 -30.24 0.17
N ILE A 47 16.50 -29.23 0.58
CA ILE A 47 16.91 -27.83 0.58
C ILE A 47 16.62 -27.23 1.95
N THR A 48 17.41 -26.25 2.37
CA THR A 48 17.06 -25.40 3.51
C THR A 48 16.45 -24.11 2.99
N PRO A 49 15.11 -23.91 3.06
CA PRO A 49 14.49 -22.64 2.71
C PRO A 49 14.91 -21.54 3.69
N ASP A 50 15.01 -20.31 3.20
CA ASP A 50 15.15 -19.12 4.04
C ASP A 50 13.79 -18.59 4.54
N LEU A 51 12.70 -18.97 3.88
CA LEU A 51 11.31 -18.63 4.23
C LEU A 51 10.37 -19.73 3.75
N ILE A 52 9.36 -20.06 4.57
CA ILE A 52 8.23 -20.90 4.17
C ILE A 52 6.96 -20.06 4.14
N ILE A 53 6.26 -20.12 3.01
CA ILE A 53 4.90 -19.60 2.85
C ILE A 53 3.96 -20.81 2.89
N LEU A 54 3.10 -20.88 3.90
CA LEU A 54 2.35 -22.07 4.25
C LEU A 54 0.85 -21.77 4.27
N ASP A 55 0.07 -22.51 3.48
CA ASP A 55 -1.38 -22.51 3.66
C ASP A 55 -1.77 -23.15 4.99
N TYR A 56 -2.79 -22.59 5.64
CA TYR A 56 -3.24 -23.02 6.95
C TYR A 56 -3.82 -24.45 6.93
N ASN A 57 -4.53 -24.84 5.86
CA ASN A 57 -5.21 -26.13 5.72
C ASN A 57 -4.71 -26.84 4.46
N LEU A 58 -3.75 -27.74 4.61
CA LEU A 58 -3.35 -28.61 3.51
C LEU A 58 -4.24 -29.85 3.47
N ARG A 59 -4.32 -30.47 2.29
CA ARG A 59 -5.10 -31.71 2.08
C ARG A 59 -4.72 -32.87 3.01
N ASP A 60 -3.49 -32.91 3.52
CA ASP A 60 -2.92 -34.04 4.28
C ASP A 60 -2.63 -33.72 5.75
N MET A 61 -2.49 -32.44 6.12
CA MET A 61 -2.27 -31.99 7.49
C MET A 61 -2.59 -30.50 7.65
N ASP A 62 -2.86 -30.07 8.88
CA ASP A 62 -2.92 -28.64 9.17
C ASP A 62 -1.52 -28.02 9.34
N CYS A 63 -1.45 -26.69 9.33
CA CYS A 63 -0.19 -25.97 9.48
C CYS A 63 0.54 -26.28 10.80
N PHE A 64 -0.17 -26.53 11.90
CA PHE A 64 0.46 -26.83 13.19
C PHE A 64 1.13 -28.20 13.18
N GLN A 65 0.47 -29.20 12.59
CA GLN A 65 1.03 -30.53 12.38
C GLN A 65 2.26 -30.49 11.49
N PHE A 66 2.21 -29.71 10.39
CA PHE A 66 3.37 -29.48 9.53
C PHE A 66 4.53 -28.87 10.32
N LEU A 67 4.28 -27.78 11.06
CA LEU A 67 5.29 -27.07 11.84
C LEU A 67 5.87 -27.95 12.96
N GLU A 68 5.03 -28.72 13.66
CA GLU A 68 5.51 -29.66 14.67
C GLU A 68 6.45 -30.71 14.07
N ARG A 69 6.09 -31.29 12.91
CA ARG A 69 6.94 -32.25 12.22
C ARG A 69 8.24 -31.62 11.73
N LEU A 70 8.16 -30.45 11.10
CA LEU A 70 9.33 -29.69 10.62
C LEU A 70 10.34 -29.45 11.75
N ARG A 71 9.86 -29.06 12.95
CA ARG A 71 10.71 -28.85 14.14
C ARG A 71 11.18 -30.15 14.79
N LYS A 72 10.43 -31.25 14.69
CA LYS A 72 10.85 -32.57 15.20
C LYS A 72 11.96 -33.20 14.36
N TYR A 73 11.92 -33.07 13.03
CA TYR A 73 12.96 -33.57 12.12
C TYR A 73 14.34 -33.02 12.47
N GLU A 74 14.40 -31.80 13.00
CA GLU A 74 15.62 -31.12 13.38
C GLU A 74 16.29 -31.66 14.65
N ASN A 75 15.52 -32.05 15.68
CA ASN A 75 16.11 -32.55 16.93
C ASN A 75 16.92 -33.84 16.76
N ASN A 76 16.77 -34.52 15.62
CA ASN A 76 17.49 -35.76 15.27
C ASN A 76 18.76 -35.51 14.44
N LEU A 77 19.00 -34.28 13.96
CA LEU A 77 20.14 -33.94 13.10
C LEU A 77 21.11 -33.02 13.88
N LYS A 78 22.05 -33.63 14.60
CA LYS A 78 22.98 -32.92 15.51
C LYS A 78 24.02 -32.01 14.85
N ASP A 79 24.21 -32.07 13.52
CA ASP A 79 25.36 -31.43 12.86
C ASP A 79 25.05 -30.61 11.59
N VAL A 80 23.79 -30.36 11.23
CA VAL A 80 23.47 -29.65 9.97
C VAL A 80 22.29 -28.68 10.15
N VAL A 81 22.62 -27.39 10.13
CA VAL A 81 21.75 -26.20 9.89
C VAL A 81 20.47 -26.12 10.73
N GLN A 82 20.39 -25.09 11.58
CA GLN A 82 19.23 -24.79 12.44
C GLN A 82 17.97 -24.52 11.61
N VAL A 83 17.16 -25.54 11.36
CA VAL A 83 15.80 -25.43 10.80
C VAL A 83 14.84 -24.75 11.79
N ASN A 84 15.24 -24.60 13.07
CA ASN A 84 14.40 -24.14 14.18
C ASN A 84 13.99 -22.68 14.02
N ASN A 85 14.70 -21.96 13.16
CA ASN A 85 14.52 -20.55 12.92
C ASN A 85 14.06 -20.23 11.50
N ILE A 86 13.66 -21.22 10.68
CA ILE A 86 13.06 -20.89 9.38
C ILE A 86 11.74 -20.16 9.66
N PRO A 87 11.65 -18.88 9.29
CA PRO A 87 10.45 -18.11 9.52
C PRO A 87 9.34 -18.61 8.60
N VAL A 88 8.11 -18.53 9.12
CA VAL A 88 6.92 -19.00 8.40
C VAL A 88 5.91 -17.88 8.29
N ILE A 89 5.39 -17.65 7.08
CA ILE A 89 4.23 -16.80 6.84
C ILE A 89 3.05 -17.72 6.55
N ILE A 90 2.01 -17.63 7.37
CA ILE A 90 0.79 -18.41 7.17
C ILE A 90 -0.19 -17.64 6.30
N ILE A 91 -0.76 -18.33 5.31
CA ILE A 91 -1.84 -17.84 4.47
C ILE A 91 -3.12 -18.60 4.82
N SER A 92 -4.24 -17.91 4.97
CA SER A 92 -5.53 -18.56 5.25
C SER A 92 -6.74 -17.80 4.71
N GLY A 93 -7.76 -18.52 4.28
CA GLY A 93 -9.08 -17.96 3.91
C GLY A 93 -10.08 -17.88 5.06
N TYR A 94 -9.77 -18.47 6.22
CA TYR A 94 -10.60 -18.45 7.43
C TYR A 94 -9.70 -18.14 8.63
N LEU A 95 -9.39 -16.87 8.86
CA LEU A 95 -8.53 -16.47 9.96
C LEU A 95 -9.31 -16.30 11.26
N SER A 96 -8.78 -16.93 12.31
CA SER A 96 -8.96 -16.50 13.69
C SER A 96 -7.57 -16.29 14.29
N GLU A 97 -7.02 -15.08 14.12
CA GLU A 97 -5.69 -14.70 14.63
C GLU A 97 -5.51 -15.07 16.12
N ASP A 98 -6.60 -15.02 16.89
CA ASP A 98 -6.66 -15.37 18.31
C ASP A 98 -6.15 -16.80 18.60
N LYS A 99 -6.29 -17.73 17.65
CA LYS A 99 -5.78 -19.11 17.80
C LYS A 99 -4.29 -19.22 17.51
N ILE A 100 -3.75 -18.38 16.63
CA ILE A 100 -2.39 -18.54 16.12
C ILE A 100 -1.39 -17.63 16.85
N ARG A 101 -1.78 -16.40 17.21
CA ARG A 101 -0.93 -15.47 17.97
C ARG A 101 -0.30 -16.08 19.23
N PRO A 102 -1.02 -16.83 20.09
CA PRO A 102 -0.45 -17.39 21.32
C PRO A 102 0.67 -18.40 21.07
N VAL A 103 0.65 -19.07 19.91
CA VAL A 103 1.59 -20.13 19.54
C VAL A 103 2.60 -19.72 18.47
N ALA A 104 2.42 -18.54 17.87
CA ALA A 104 3.22 -18.03 16.75
C ALA A 104 4.73 -18.10 17.04
N LYS A 105 5.14 -17.55 18.19
CA LYS A 105 6.55 -17.54 18.61
C LYS A 105 7.13 -18.94 18.80
N LYS A 106 6.35 -19.89 19.30
CA LYS A 106 6.77 -21.28 19.52
C LYS A 106 7.06 -22.00 18.21
N PHE A 107 6.28 -21.71 17.16
CA PHE A 107 6.41 -22.36 15.86
C PHE A 107 7.25 -21.58 14.85
N GLY A 108 7.82 -20.44 15.24
CA GLY A 108 8.60 -19.58 14.32
C GLY A 108 7.72 -18.93 13.25
N ILE A 109 6.44 -18.69 13.57
CA ILE A 109 5.53 -17.99 12.66
C ILE A 109 5.83 -16.50 12.78
N SER A 110 6.20 -15.90 11.64
CA SER A 110 6.66 -14.52 11.53
C SER A 110 5.62 -13.60 10.91
N GLY A 111 4.59 -14.13 10.27
CA GLY A 111 3.51 -13.34 9.67
C GLY A 111 2.26 -14.16 9.36
N PHE A 112 1.14 -13.46 9.16
CA PHE A 112 -0.17 -14.01 8.82
C PHE A 112 -0.82 -13.13 7.76
N LEU A 113 -1.35 -13.74 6.69
CA LEU A 113 -2.04 -13.02 5.62
C LEU A 113 -3.37 -13.70 5.26
N HIS A 114 -4.38 -12.89 4.97
CA HIS A 114 -5.73 -13.34 4.62
C HIS A 114 -5.86 -13.54 3.09
N LYS A 115 -6.55 -14.61 2.66
CA LYS A 115 -6.98 -14.79 1.26
C LYS A 115 -8.28 -13.99 1.02
N PRO A 116 -8.40 -13.15 -0.01
CA PRO A 116 -7.56 -13.05 -1.19
C PRO A 116 -6.24 -12.32 -0.92
N LEU A 117 -5.16 -12.86 -1.46
CA LEU A 117 -3.80 -12.37 -1.22
C LEU A 117 -3.51 -11.08 -2.00
N ASN A 118 -2.99 -10.08 -1.30
CA ASN A 118 -2.25 -8.99 -1.93
C ASN A 118 -0.77 -9.40 -2.08
N LEU A 119 -0.31 -9.53 -3.33
CA LEU A 119 1.06 -9.98 -3.63
C LEU A 119 2.12 -8.97 -3.17
N THR A 120 1.82 -7.67 -3.21
CA THR A 120 2.71 -6.61 -2.74
C THR A 120 2.91 -6.69 -1.24
N GLU A 121 1.82 -6.91 -0.49
CA GLU A 121 1.86 -7.08 0.96
C GLU A 121 2.65 -8.35 1.34
N LEU A 122 2.39 -9.46 0.64
CA LEU A 122 3.12 -10.71 0.84
C LEU A 122 4.62 -10.58 0.56
N LEU A 123 5.00 -9.84 -0.51
CA LEU A 123 6.40 -9.55 -0.80
C LEU A 123 7.05 -8.71 0.31
N ARG A 124 6.35 -7.67 0.79
CA ARG A 124 6.84 -6.80 1.87
C ARG A 124 7.10 -7.61 3.15
N GLU A 125 6.14 -8.44 3.55
CA GLU A 125 6.29 -9.31 4.72
C GLU A 125 7.44 -10.30 4.53
N ALA A 126 7.58 -10.93 3.36
CA ALA A 126 8.71 -11.80 3.05
C ALA A 126 10.07 -11.08 3.16
N GLU A 127 10.18 -9.85 2.63
CA GLU A 127 11.40 -9.03 2.69
C GLU A 127 11.79 -8.65 4.13
N LEU A 128 10.80 -8.26 4.95
CA LEU A 128 11.00 -7.97 6.37
C LEU A 128 11.49 -9.18 7.14
N VAL A 129 10.82 -10.31 6.95
CA VAL A 129 11.10 -11.57 7.64
C VAL A 129 12.48 -12.12 7.29
N LEU A 130 12.89 -12.03 6.02
CA LEU A 130 14.20 -12.49 5.55
C LEU A 130 15.37 -11.61 6.04
N GLY A 131 15.09 -10.54 6.80
CA GLY A 131 16.10 -9.59 7.24
C GLY A 131 16.81 -8.92 6.07
N GLU A 132 16.19 -8.94 4.88
CA GLU A 132 16.69 -8.23 3.72
C GLU A 132 16.49 -6.75 3.99
N LYS A 133 17.53 -6.15 4.57
CA LYS A 133 17.77 -4.71 4.40
C LYS A 133 18.04 -4.50 2.92
N LYS A 134 16.99 -4.43 2.11
CA LYS A 134 17.08 -3.51 0.98
C LYS A 134 17.55 -2.19 1.60
N LYS A 135 18.59 -1.60 1.00
CA LYS A 135 18.53 -0.16 0.77
C LYS A 135 17.23 0.07 -0.01
N TYR A 136 16.08 -0.03 0.64
CA TYR A 136 15.11 0.99 0.45
C TYR A 136 15.95 2.20 0.89
N SER A 137 16.39 3.02 -0.07
CA SER A 137 16.07 4.43 0.15
C SER A 137 14.64 4.36 0.67
N MET A 138 14.39 4.62 1.96
CA MET A 138 13.03 4.64 2.51
C MET A 138 12.16 5.17 1.39
N GLU A 139 11.42 4.30 0.70
CA GLU A 139 10.49 4.79 -0.29
C GLU A 139 9.49 5.40 0.65
N MET A 140 9.58 6.73 0.77
CA MET A 140 8.83 7.53 1.71
C MET A 140 7.41 6.99 1.60
N THR A 141 6.96 6.25 2.61
CA THR A 141 5.58 5.77 2.65
C THR A 141 4.77 7.03 2.64
N ARG A 142 4.01 7.27 1.57
CA ARG A 142 3.29 8.53 1.46
C ARG A 142 2.09 8.44 2.37
N ASP A 143 1.94 9.44 3.23
CA ASP A 143 0.81 9.52 4.13
C ASP A 143 -0.38 10.13 3.38
N ILE A 144 -1.47 9.39 3.29
CA ILE A 144 -2.72 9.80 2.63
C ILE A 144 -3.80 9.94 3.67
N ILE A 145 -4.50 11.08 3.69
CA ILE A 145 -5.74 11.23 4.45
C ILE A 145 -6.93 11.20 3.50
N VAL A 146 -7.90 10.33 3.77
CA VAL A 146 -9.19 10.29 3.06
C VAL A 146 -10.24 10.93 3.97
N VAL A 147 -10.83 12.05 3.54
CA VAL A 147 -11.83 12.80 4.28
C VAL A 147 -13.18 12.68 3.57
N ASP A 148 -14.07 11.84 4.09
CA ASP A 148 -15.40 11.62 3.52
C ASP A 148 -16.40 11.27 4.64
N SER A 149 -17.50 12.01 4.73
CA SER A 149 -18.56 11.78 5.71
C SER A 149 -19.24 10.42 5.61
N GLU A 150 -19.14 9.75 4.45
CA GLU A 150 -19.66 8.42 4.26
C GLU A 150 -18.57 7.35 4.49
N LEU A 151 -18.63 6.68 5.64
CA LEU A 151 -17.70 5.62 6.03
C LEU A 151 -17.51 4.53 4.98
N ARG A 152 -18.57 4.17 4.24
CA ARG A 152 -18.48 3.15 3.17
C ARG A 152 -17.58 3.62 2.03
N THR A 153 -17.78 4.84 1.55
CA THR A 153 -16.97 5.45 0.49
C THR A 153 -15.53 5.64 0.96
N ALA A 154 -15.33 6.14 2.18
CA ALA A 154 -14.01 6.29 2.78
C ALA A 154 -13.24 4.96 2.88
N LYS A 155 -13.89 3.91 3.42
CA LYS A 155 -13.31 2.55 3.52
C LYS A 155 -13.04 1.93 2.16
N PHE A 156 -13.88 2.21 1.16
CA PHE A 156 -13.68 1.71 -0.19
C PHE A 156 -12.42 2.31 -0.82
N ILE A 157 -12.26 3.63 -0.75
CA ILE A 157 -11.05 4.32 -1.24
C ILE A 157 -9.82 3.85 -0.46
N ALA A 158 -9.91 3.80 0.87
CA ALA A 158 -8.80 3.36 1.72
C ALA A 158 -8.41 1.89 1.48
N GLY A 159 -9.38 1.00 1.34
CA GLY A 159 -9.13 -0.42 1.06
C GLY A 159 -8.53 -0.65 -0.33
N TYR A 160 -8.89 0.17 -1.31
CA TYR A 160 -8.28 0.15 -2.64
C TYR A 160 -6.84 0.68 -2.60
N LEU A 161 -6.65 1.90 -2.08
CA LEU A 161 -5.34 2.55 -2.05
C LEU A 161 -4.37 1.85 -1.08
N GLY A 162 -4.87 1.20 -0.04
CA GLY A 162 -4.07 0.44 0.93
C GLY A 162 -3.42 -0.81 0.33
N GLN A 163 -3.78 -1.15 -0.91
CA GLN A 163 -3.08 -2.19 -1.66
C GLN A 163 -1.70 -1.75 -2.15
N PHE A 164 -1.44 -0.43 -2.13
CA PHE A 164 -0.17 0.20 -2.51
C PHE A 164 0.61 0.65 -1.26
N ASN A 165 1.85 1.13 -1.45
CA ASN A 165 2.76 1.51 -0.37
C ASN A 165 2.42 2.90 0.25
N PHE A 166 1.19 3.03 0.74
CA PHE A 166 0.64 4.23 1.37
C PHE A 166 0.21 3.94 2.80
N ASN A 167 0.42 4.91 3.69
CA ASN A 167 -0.22 4.91 4.99
C ASN A 167 -1.53 5.68 4.85
N ILE A 168 -2.66 5.07 5.19
CA ILE A 168 -3.97 5.69 4.98
C ILE A 168 -4.66 5.95 6.30
N THR A 169 -5.01 7.21 6.53
CA THR A 169 -5.83 7.66 7.66
C THR A 169 -7.20 8.07 7.13
N ILE A 170 -8.26 7.56 7.75
CA ILE A 170 -9.64 7.93 7.40
C ILE A 170 -10.14 8.98 8.38
N CYS A 171 -10.70 10.05 7.83
CA CYS A 171 -11.46 11.06 8.56
C CYS A 171 -12.90 11.10 8.03
N LEU A 172 -13.88 11.03 8.92
CA LEU A 172 -15.31 11.08 8.61
C LEU A 172 -15.90 12.48 8.78
N GLY A 173 -15.10 13.45 9.20
CA GLY A 173 -15.55 14.82 9.36
C GLY A 173 -14.43 15.84 9.35
N PRO A 174 -14.77 17.08 9.73
CA PRO A 174 -13.78 18.13 9.87
C PRO A 174 -12.96 18.02 11.16
N TYR A 175 -13.55 17.59 12.28
CA TYR A 175 -12.88 17.64 13.59
C TYR A 175 -11.73 16.65 13.72
N ASP A 176 -11.98 15.40 13.33
CA ASP A 176 -10.95 14.37 13.23
C ASP A 176 -9.90 14.72 12.17
N PHE A 177 -10.31 15.32 11.05
CA PHE A 177 -9.34 15.82 10.08
C PHE A 177 -8.40 16.89 10.67
N MET A 178 -8.94 17.86 11.41
CA MET A 178 -8.14 18.94 12.03
C MET A 178 -7.11 18.42 13.04
N GLU A 179 -7.47 17.37 13.79
CA GLU A 179 -6.57 16.71 14.73
C GLU A 179 -5.48 15.94 13.96
N MET A 180 -5.88 15.09 13.01
CA MET A 180 -4.96 14.20 12.32
C MET A 180 -4.03 14.91 11.33
N VAL A 181 -4.45 16.00 10.67
CA VAL A 181 -3.64 16.64 9.62
C VAL A 181 -2.31 17.17 10.14
N SER A 182 -2.29 17.67 11.37
CA SER A 182 -1.08 18.21 12.00
C SER A 182 -0.12 17.11 12.49
N GLU A 183 -0.68 15.97 12.91
CA GLU A 183 0.06 14.80 13.37
C GLU A 183 0.64 14.00 12.20
N VAL A 184 -0.21 13.67 11.22
CA VAL A 184 0.11 12.83 10.07
C VAL A 184 1.00 13.55 9.05
N LYS A 185 0.81 14.87 8.86
CA LYS A 185 1.53 15.69 7.86
C LYS A 185 1.47 15.08 6.45
N PRO A 186 0.26 14.87 5.90
CA PRO A 186 0.04 14.04 4.72
C PRO A 186 0.77 14.52 3.47
N ASP A 187 1.16 13.59 2.61
CA ASP A 187 1.59 13.85 1.24
C ASP A 187 0.40 14.02 0.28
N LEU A 188 -0.77 13.44 0.60
CA LEU A 188 -2.00 13.61 -0.16
C LEU A 188 -3.21 13.67 0.77
N VAL A 189 -4.15 14.56 0.46
CA VAL A 189 -5.49 14.55 1.05
C VAL A 189 -6.52 14.35 -0.05
N ILE A 190 -7.41 13.36 0.10
CA ILE A 190 -8.57 13.15 -0.77
C ILE A 190 -9.80 13.63 0.01
N PHE A 191 -10.48 14.66 -0.49
CA PHE A 191 -11.50 15.37 0.27
C PHE A 191 -12.85 15.38 -0.45
N ASP A 192 -13.93 15.02 0.25
CA ASP A 192 -15.28 15.10 -0.30
C ASP A 192 -15.87 16.52 -0.25
N CYS A 193 -16.26 17.05 -1.40
CA CYS A 193 -16.80 18.40 -1.56
C CYS A 193 -18.17 18.62 -0.91
N PHE A 194 -18.88 17.54 -0.55
CA PHE A 194 -20.22 17.58 0.02
C PHE A 194 -20.27 17.55 1.54
N MET A 195 -19.11 17.57 2.22
CA MET A 195 -19.15 17.77 3.66
C MET A 195 -19.79 19.12 3.99
N ASN A 196 -20.80 19.09 4.85
CA ASN A 196 -21.50 20.27 5.31
C ASN A 196 -20.60 21.05 6.29
N LEU A 197 -19.67 21.81 5.73
CA LEU A 197 -18.68 22.61 6.47
C LEU A 197 -19.30 23.92 6.96
N GLU A 198 -20.40 23.84 7.73
CA GLU A 198 -21.12 25.04 8.22
C GLU A 198 -20.27 25.95 9.13
N ARG A 199 -19.05 25.55 9.49
CA ARG A 199 -18.14 26.31 10.37
C ARG A 199 -16.69 26.42 9.91
N ILE A 200 -16.29 25.78 8.80
CA ILE A 200 -14.91 25.82 8.30
C ILE A 200 -14.97 26.23 6.84
N GLU A 201 -14.39 27.38 6.51
CA GLU A 201 -14.34 27.77 5.11
C GLU A 201 -13.39 26.82 4.37
N LYS A 202 -13.70 26.47 3.12
CA LYS A 202 -12.85 25.57 2.31
C LYS A 202 -11.40 26.08 2.17
N PHE A 203 -11.19 27.39 2.36
CA PHE A 203 -9.88 28.03 2.42
C PHE A 203 -9.06 27.62 3.64
N ASP A 204 -9.68 27.43 4.82
CA ASP A 204 -8.99 27.03 6.04
C ASP A 204 -8.36 25.65 5.88
N LEU A 205 -9.06 24.73 5.22
CA LEU A 205 -8.60 23.35 5.02
C LEU A 205 -7.35 23.28 4.13
N TYR A 206 -7.34 24.05 3.04
CA TYR A 206 -6.17 24.13 2.17
C TYR A 206 -4.95 24.64 2.95
N GLU A 207 -5.12 25.74 3.69
CA GLU A 207 -4.07 26.32 4.52
C GLU A 207 -3.59 25.36 5.61
N MET A 208 -4.49 24.61 6.25
CA MET A 208 -4.14 23.59 7.24
C MET A 208 -3.26 22.50 6.64
N VAL A 209 -3.63 21.97 5.47
CA VAL A 209 -2.83 20.95 4.77
C VAL A 209 -1.46 21.49 4.38
N LYS A 210 -1.41 22.69 3.78
CA LYS A 210 -0.15 23.29 3.33
C LYS A 210 0.75 23.71 4.49
N LYS A 211 0.18 24.13 5.62
CA LYS A 211 0.92 24.39 6.86
C LYS A 211 1.51 23.11 7.45
N ALA A 212 0.79 22.00 7.39
CA ALA A 212 1.27 20.70 7.85
C ALA A 212 2.36 20.13 6.91
N ASN A 213 2.14 20.18 5.60
CA ASN A 213 3.09 19.79 4.57
C ASN A 213 2.92 20.66 3.30
N PRO A 214 3.86 21.60 3.02
CA PRO A 214 3.76 22.49 1.86
C PRO A 214 3.73 21.78 0.50
N LYS A 215 4.24 20.54 0.43
CA LYS A 215 4.28 19.73 -0.79
C LYS A 215 3.08 18.80 -0.94
N ALA A 216 2.21 18.73 0.06
CA ALA A 216 1.03 17.87 0.04
C ALA A 216 0.17 18.15 -1.19
N LYS A 217 -0.29 17.09 -1.84
CA LYS A 217 -1.27 17.15 -2.91
C LYS A 217 -2.67 17.11 -2.34
N ILE A 218 -3.62 17.76 -2.99
CA ILE A 218 -5.00 17.79 -2.51
C ILE A 218 -5.95 17.46 -3.66
N PHE A 219 -6.62 16.33 -3.52
CA PHE A 219 -7.59 15.81 -4.47
C PHE A 219 -8.99 16.00 -3.91
N LEU A 220 -9.93 16.33 -4.78
CA LEU A 220 -11.31 16.55 -4.40
C LEU A 220 -12.23 15.55 -5.09
N THR A 221 -13.24 15.07 -4.37
CA THR A 221 -14.29 14.22 -4.94
C THR A 221 -15.62 14.97 -4.89
N SER A 222 -16.43 14.89 -5.95
CA SER A 222 -17.73 15.58 -6.01
C SER A 222 -18.76 14.86 -6.89
N PHE A 223 -20.02 14.77 -6.45
CA PHE A 223 -21.15 14.32 -7.27
C PHE A 223 -21.56 15.26 -8.42
N CYS A 224 -20.96 16.45 -8.57
CA CYS A 224 -21.40 17.43 -9.57
C CYS A 224 -20.31 17.73 -10.63
N PRO A 225 -20.25 16.97 -11.74
CA PRO A 225 -19.25 17.17 -12.80
C PRO A 225 -19.38 18.51 -13.55
N LYS A 226 -20.54 19.18 -13.47
CA LYS A 226 -20.83 20.47 -14.14
C LYS A 226 -20.88 21.65 -13.18
N CYS A 227 -20.35 21.51 -11.96
CA CYS A 227 -20.50 22.56 -10.96
C CYS A 227 -19.66 23.80 -11.32
N LYS A 228 -20.23 24.99 -11.13
CA LYS A 228 -19.53 26.29 -11.15
C LYS A 228 -18.35 26.37 -10.17
N LEU A 229 -18.19 25.37 -9.30
CA LEU A 229 -17.03 25.18 -8.43
C LEU A 229 -15.73 24.95 -9.20
N LEU A 230 -15.75 24.52 -10.48
CA LEU A 230 -14.53 24.36 -11.31
C LEU A 230 -13.72 25.64 -11.43
N SER A 231 -14.37 26.79 -11.65
CA SER A 231 -13.68 28.08 -11.65
C SER A 231 -13.10 28.39 -10.27
N THR A 232 -13.85 28.14 -9.20
CA THR A 232 -13.38 28.35 -7.81
C THR A 232 -12.21 27.43 -7.45
N PHE A 233 -12.19 26.18 -7.93
CA PHE A 233 -11.10 25.22 -7.70
C PHE A 233 -9.77 25.71 -8.28
N LYS A 234 -9.81 26.37 -9.45
CA LYS A 234 -8.61 26.95 -10.06
C LYS A 234 -7.97 28.03 -9.17
N TYR A 235 -8.76 28.73 -8.37
CA TYR A 235 -8.28 29.76 -7.44
C TYR A 235 -7.87 29.20 -6.06
N LEU A 236 -8.32 27.99 -5.71
CA LEU A 236 -8.08 27.37 -4.40
C LEU A 236 -6.80 26.52 -4.33
N GLY A 237 -6.10 26.32 -5.44
CA GLY A 237 -4.80 25.63 -5.45
C GLY A 237 -4.85 24.10 -5.29
N PHE A 238 -6.02 23.48 -5.44
CA PHE A 238 -6.17 22.02 -5.43
C PHE A 238 -5.57 21.39 -6.69
N ASP A 239 -5.07 20.15 -6.57
CA ASP A 239 -4.31 19.49 -7.62
C ASP A 239 -5.19 18.73 -8.62
N ARG A 240 -6.28 18.09 -8.15
CA ARG A 240 -7.20 17.29 -8.99
C ARG A 240 -8.63 17.30 -8.46
N LEU A 241 -9.59 17.13 -9.38
CA LEU A 241 -11.01 16.94 -9.10
C LEU A 241 -11.51 15.65 -9.75
N PHE A 242 -12.19 14.82 -8.98
CA PHE A 242 -12.83 13.57 -9.40
C PHE A 242 -14.34 13.67 -9.28
N SER A 243 -15.06 13.27 -10.33
CA SER A 243 -16.51 13.10 -10.25
C SER A 243 -16.86 11.79 -9.53
N LYS A 244 -17.87 11.81 -8.67
CA LYS A 244 -18.51 10.59 -8.14
C LYS A 244 -19.56 10.08 -9.17
N PRO A 245 -19.65 8.77 -9.46
CA PRO A 245 -18.85 7.69 -8.88
C PRO A 245 -17.38 7.75 -9.33
N ILE A 246 -16.47 7.51 -8.39
CA ILE A 246 -15.02 7.64 -8.63
C ILE A 246 -14.57 6.49 -9.51
N ASP A 247 -13.96 6.80 -10.66
CA ASP A 247 -13.22 5.83 -11.45
C ASP A 247 -11.90 5.52 -10.76
N LEU A 248 -11.78 4.28 -10.26
CA LEU A 248 -10.62 3.80 -9.52
C LEU A 248 -9.35 3.77 -10.37
N MET A 249 -9.44 3.48 -11.67
CA MET A 249 -8.24 3.45 -12.52
C MET A 249 -7.68 4.86 -12.72
N THR A 250 -8.56 5.84 -12.87
CA THR A 250 -8.15 7.26 -12.96
C THR A 250 -7.59 7.74 -11.61
N LEU A 251 -8.21 7.38 -10.49
CA LEU A 251 -7.69 7.69 -9.16
C LEU A 251 -6.31 7.06 -8.93
N GLU A 252 -6.15 5.78 -9.28
CA GLU A 252 -4.89 5.06 -9.16
C GLU A 252 -3.76 5.75 -9.91
N SER A 253 -3.95 6.06 -11.19
CA SER A 253 -2.90 6.68 -12.01
C SER A 253 -2.41 7.99 -11.40
N GLU A 254 -3.32 8.84 -10.91
CA GLU A 254 -3.00 10.13 -10.31
C GLU A 254 -2.35 10.00 -8.92
N VAL A 255 -2.75 9.01 -8.13
CA VAL A 255 -2.16 8.75 -6.81
C VAL A 255 -0.79 8.09 -6.93
N LEU A 256 -0.59 7.15 -7.88
CA LEU A 256 0.70 6.51 -8.12
C LEU A 256 1.76 7.48 -8.67
N ASP A 257 1.35 8.57 -9.33
CA ASP A 257 2.27 9.65 -9.69
C ASP A 257 2.92 10.32 -8.47
N LEU A 258 2.36 10.17 -7.25
CA LEU A 258 2.99 10.62 -6.00
C LEU A 258 4.15 9.73 -5.55
N LEU A 259 4.10 8.44 -5.89
CA LEU A 259 5.16 7.46 -5.62
C LEU A 259 6.32 7.62 -6.58
N LYS A 260 6.05 8.04 -7.82
CA LYS A 260 7.09 8.41 -8.78
C LYS A 260 7.81 9.63 -8.21
N LYS A 261 9.12 9.51 -7.94
CA LYS A 261 9.98 10.59 -7.43
C LYS A 261 9.57 11.91 -8.08
N SER A 262 9.13 12.86 -7.26
CA SER A 262 8.92 14.25 -7.70
C SER A 262 10.11 14.65 -8.56
N PRO A 263 9.92 15.19 -9.78
CA PRO A 263 11.03 15.73 -10.52
C PRO A 263 11.71 16.75 -9.60
N THR A 264 13.00 16.54 -9.38
CA THR A 264 13.86 17.56 -8.81
C THR A 264 13.60 18.82 -9.65
N PRO A 265 13.32 19.99 -9.06
CA PRO A 265 13.21 21.19 -9.87
C PRO A 265 14.55 21.35 -10.57
N GLN A 266 14.58 21.13 -11.89
CA GLN A 266 15.67 21.58 -12.70
C GLN A 266 15.73 23.09 -12.50
N LYS A 267 16.88 23.57 -12.01
CA LYS A 267 17.26 24.96 -12.18
C LYS A 267 17.29 25.22 -13.69
N THR A 268 16.21 25.74 -14.23
CA THR A 268 16.21 26.47 -15.49
C THR A 268 15.86 27.91 -15.13
N GLY A 269 16.78 28.81 -15.47
CA GLY A 269 16.75 30.21 -15.06
C GLY A 269 15.42 30.89 -15.32
N THR A 270 15.12 31.84 -14.45
CA THR A 270 14.12 32.88 -14.68
C THR A 270 14.28 33.47 -16.08
N PRO A 271 13.27 33.42 -16.96
CA PRO A 271 13.10 34.48 -17.93
C PRO A 271 12.57 35.69 -17.15
N GLU A 272 13.33 36.78 -17.14
CA GLU A 272 12.76 38.09 -16.82
C GLU A 272 11.65 38.37 -17.82
N ILE A 273 10.39 38.33 -17.35
CA ILE A 273 9.25 38.76 -18.16
C ILE A 273 9.10 40.26 -17.91
N ASN A 274 9.39 41.05 -18.93
CA ASN A 274 9.14 42.49 -18.95
C ASN A 274 7.63 42.75 -19.01
N ILE A 275 7.06 43.21 -17.90
CA ILE A 275 5.62 43.45 -17.73
C ILE A 275 5.10 44.55 -18.68
N GLN A 276 5.97 45.35 -19.32
CA GLN A 276 5.55 46.37 -20.29
C GLN A 276 5.16 45.81 -21.66
N GLU A 277 5.61 44.62 -22.07
CA GLU A 277 5.25 44.04 -23.38
C GLU A 277 3.91 43.29 -23.36
N LEU A 278 3.47 42.78 -22.21
CA LEU A 278 2.20 42.02 -22.12
C LEU A 278 0.94 42.90 -22.21
N CYS A 279 1.07 44.21 -22.00
CA CYS A 279 -0.06 45.15 -22.03
C CYS A 279 -0.37 45.71 -23.43
N GLN A 280 0.42 45.38 -24.46
CA GLN A 280 0.24 45.92 -25.82
C GLN A 280 -0.44 44.95 -26.81
N SER A 281 -0.78 43.73 -26.41
CA SER A 281 -1.32 42.70 -27.33
C SER A 281 -2.75 42.24 -27.02
N LEU A 282 -3.54 43.00 -26.26
CA LEU A 282 -4.97 42.73 -26.12
C LEU A 282 -5.75 43.46 -27.22
N PRO A 283 -6.57 42.76 -28.02
CA PRO A 283 -7.52 43.41 -28.91
C PRO A 283 -8.51 44.25 -28.08
N THR A 284 -8.44 45.57 -28.23
CA THR A 284 -9.59 46.46 -28.03
C THR A 284 -10.63 46.08 -29.05
N ASP A 285 -11.64 45.30 -28.65
CA ASP A 285 -13.01 45.38 -29.15
C ASP A 285 -13.90 44.38 -28.40
N ILE A 286 -14.73 44.91 -27.50
CA ILE A 286 -16.20 44.90 -27.60
C ILE A 286 -16.68 45.66 -26.36
N ALA A 287 -16.77 46.98 -26.53
CA ALA A 287 -17.75 47.79 -25.83
C ALA A 287 -19.03 47.80 -26.70
N LYS A 288 -20.19 47.76 -26.03
CA LYS A 288 -21.55 48.00 -26.54
C LYS A 288 -22.29 46.78 -27.12
N SER A 289 -23.10 46.15 -26.27
CA SER A 289 -24.58 46.13 -26.36
C SER A 289 -25.16 45.39 -25.16
#